data_AF-Q12XL9-F1
#
_entry.id   AF-Q12XL9-F1
#
_cell.length_a   1.000
_cell.length_b   1.000
_cell.length_c   1.000
_cell.angle_alpha   90.00
_cell.angle_beta   90.00
_cell.angle_gamma   90.00
#
_symmetry.space_group_name_H-M   'P 1'
#
loop_
_entity.id
_entity.type
_entity.pdbx_description
1 polymer ?
#
loop_
_entity_poly.entity_id
_entity_poly.type
_entity_poly.pdbx_seq_one_letter_code
_entity_poly.pdbx_strand_id
1 'polypeptide(L)'
;MEEKLAGWAPGLKKTIYLDKESAYDPENLKRVREVFLLKVYNWFLDGISVIELKPEERIQFEDILNDHLLYGGEIRYTRKKQGNKIQNCFLLVEAPITVRAKRIALAEIL
;
A
#
# COMPACT_ATOMS: atom_id res chain seq x y z
N MET A 1 7.97 -6.57 3.91
CA MET A 1 6.74 -6.06 4.54
C MET A 1 7.03 -5.83 6.01
N GLU A 2 6.42 -4.84 6.65
CA GLU A 2 6.67 -4.52 8.06
C GLU A 2 5.34 -4.36 8.81
N GLU A 3 5.19 -5.03 9.95
CA GLU A 3 4.04 -4.89 10.83
C GLU A 3 4.20 -3.65 11.73
N LYS A 4 3.13 -2.87 11.86
CA LYS A 4 3.09 -1.62 12.64
C LYS A 4 1.76 -1.45 13.33
N LEU A 5 1.78 -0.74 14.45
CA LEU A 5 0.58 -0.07 14.96
C LEU A 5 0.44 1.28 14.26
N ALA A 6 -0.76 1.57 13.76
CA ALA A 6 -1.08 2.83 13.11
C ALA A 6 -2.27 3.51 13.79
N GLY A 7 -2.17 4.82 14.01
CA GLY A 7 -3.24 5.61 14.62
C GLY A 7 -3.41 6.96 13.94
N TRP A 8 -4.63 7.49 13.92
CA TRP A 8 -4.91 8.82 13.42
C TRP A 8 -4.60 9.86 14.49
N ALA A 9 -3.62 10.73 14.25
CA ALA A 9 -3.30 11.88 15.09
C ALA A 9 -4.21 13.06 14.74
N PRO A 10 -5.21 13.43 15.58
CA PRO A 10 -6.16 14.49 15.23
C PRO A 10 -5.49 15.85 15.05
N GLY A 11 -4.49 16.16 15.88
CA GLY A 11 -3.74 17.42 15.81
C GLY A 11 -2.91 17.56 14.54
N LEU A 12 -2.41 16.44 13.98
CA LEU A 12 -1.60 16.44 12.77
C LEU A 12 -2.41 16.13 11.50
N LYS A 13 -3.69 15.78 11.64
CA LYS A 13 -4.59 15.35 10.56
C LYS A 13 -3.95 14.30 9.63
N LYS A 14 -3.22 13.35 10.21
CA LYS A 14 -2.57 12.26 9.48
C LYS A 14 -2.49 10.98 10.31
N THR A 15 -2.30 9.86 9.62
CA THR A 15 -1.93 8.60 10.25
C THR A 15 -0.47 8.65 10.69
N ILE A 16 -0.19 8.20 11.91
CA ILE A 16 1.14 7.98 12.46
C ILE A 16 1.35 6.48 12.60
N TYR A 17 2.52 6.02 12.16
CA TYR A 17 2.98 4.65 12.37
C TYR A 17 3.87 4.64 13.60
N LEU A 18 3.47 3.88 14.61
CA LEU A 18 4.21 3.75 15.85
C LEU A 18 5.35 2.75 15.66
N ASP A 19 6.58 3.21 15.86
CA ASP A 19 7.76 2.39 16.07
C ASP A 19 8.12 2.35 17.56
N LYS A 20 9.00 1.42 17.96
CA LYS A 20 9.42 1.29 19.37
C LYS A 20 10.05 2.58 19.93
N GLU A 21 10.50 3.47 19.06
CA GLU A 21 11.12 4.76 19.38
C GLU A 21 10.17 5.95 19.17
N SER A 22 8.91 5.72 18.76
CA SER A 22 7.97 6.80 18.50
C SER A 22 7.67 7.53 19.81
N ALA A 23 8.10 8.79 19.88
CA ALA A 23 7.79 9.71 20.98
C ALA A 23 6.31 10.16 21.01
N TYR A 24 5.43 9.48 20.27
CA TYR A 24 4.02 9.84 20.17
C TYR A 24 3.23 9.04 21.20
N ASP A 25 2.62 9.76 22.14
CA ASP A 25 1.76 9.16 23.15
C ASP A 25 0.56 8.44 22.47
N PRO A 26 0.44 7.11 22.62
CA PRO A 26 -0.65 6.34 22.03
C PRO A 26 -2.04 6.80 22.46
N GLU A 27 -2.18 7.41 23.65
CA GLU A 27 -3.47 7.90 24.16
C GLU A 27 -4.05 9.05 23.33
N ASN A 28 -3.20 9.77 22.58
CA ASN A 28 -3.60 10.87 21.72
C ASN A 28 -3.99 10.43 20.30
N LEU A 29 -3.93 9.13 20.01
CA LEU A 29 -4.28 8.58 18.71
C LEU A 29 -5.71 8.04 18.69
N LYS A 30 -6.42 8.31 17.60
CA LYS A 30 -7.73 7.71 17.31
C LYS A 30 -7.57 6.52 16.39
N ARG A 31 -8.45 5.53 16.52
CA ARG A 31 -8.54 4.38 15.59
C ARG A 31 -7.19 3.64 15.44
N VAL A 32 -6.56 3.36 16.58
CA VAL A 32 -5.33 2.57 16.65
C VAL A 32 -5.63 1.17 16.16
N ARG A 33 -4.82 0.67 15.23
CA ARG A 33 -5.00 -0.63 14.56
C ARG A 33 -3.66 -1.17 14.12
N GLU A 34 -3.55 -2.49 14.06
CA GLU A 34 -2.43 -3.16 13.42
C GLU A 34 -2.56 -3.07 11.90
N VAL A 35 -1.44 -2.80 11.23
CA VAL A 35 -1.35 -2.71 9.78
C VAL A 35 -0.04 -3.29 9.29
N PHE A 36 -0.02 -3.67 8.02
CA PHE A 36 1.19 -4.10 7.34
C PHE A 36 1.58 -3.10 6.26
N LEU A 37 2.82 -2.63 6.32
CA LEU A 37 3.38 -1.69 5.36
C LEU A 37 4.13 -2.46 4.28
N LEU A 38 3.56 -2.46 3.08
CA LEU A 38 4.17 -3.01 1.88
C LEU A 38 4.89 -1.88 1.13
N LYS A 39 6.22 -1.95 1.10
CA LYS A 39 7.05 -1.05 0.28
C LYS A 39 7.07 -1.57 -1.16
N VAL A 40 6.73 -0.71 -2.11
CA VAL A 40 6.70 -1.03 -3.55
C VAL A 40 7.48 0.02 -4.33
N TYR A 41 8.11 -0.38 -5.42
CA TYR A 41 8.66 0.59 -6.37
C TYR A 41 7.53 1.18 -7.21
N ASN A 42 7.44 2.50 -7.24
CA ASN A 42 6.45 3.26 -7.97
C ASN A 42 7.11 3.95 -9.16
N TRP A 43 6.87 3.41 -10.35
CA TRP A 43 7.39 3.91 -11.61
C TRP A 43 6.99 5.36 -11.94
N PHE A 44 5.83 5.83 -11.47
CA PHE A 44 5.40 7.21 -11.72
C PHE A 44 6.16 8.23 -10.90
N LEU A 45 6.62 7.84 -9.71
CA LEU A 45 7.37 8.69 -8.79
C LEU A 45 8.88 8.43 -8.83
N ASP A 46 9.34 7.46 -9.64
CA ASP A 46 10.71 6.96 -9.65
C ASP A 46 11.26 6.74 -8.22
N GLY A 47 10.52 5.97 -7.42
CA GLY A 47 10.86 5.82 -6.01
C GLY A 47 9.98 4.83 -5.25
N ILE A 48 10.22 4.75 -3.95
CA ILE A 48 9.48 3.84 -3.08
C ILE A 48 8.16 4.49 -2.65
N SER A 49 7.07 3.76 -2.85
CA SER A 49 5.76 4.04 -2.25
C SER A 49 5.43 3.00 -1.20
N VAL A 50 4.46 3.32 -0.33
CA VAL A 50 3.99 2.42 0.72
C VAL A 50 2.49 2.17 0.53
N ILE A 51 2.10 0.90 0.59
CA ILE A 51 0.70 0.47 0.63
C ILE A 51 0.44 -0.07 2.04
N GLU A 52 -0.52 0.52 2.74
CA GLU A 52 -1.01 0.04 4.03
C GLU A 52 -2.03 -1.08 3.79
N LEU A 53 -1.77 -2.26 4.34
CA LEU A 53 -2.62 -3.44 4.23
C LEU A 53 -3.23 -3.80 5.59
N LYS A 54 -4.49 -4.21 5.56
CA LYS A 54 -5.13 -4.93 6.68
C LYS A 54 -4.70 -6.40 6.70
N PRO A 55 -4.93 -7.14 7.81
CA PRO A 55 -4.59 -8.56 7.87
C PRO A 55 -5.12 -9.39 6.69
N GLU A 56 -6.36 -9.17 6.27
CA GLU A 56 -6.96 -9.93 5.17
C GLU A 56 -6.35 -9.56 3.81
N GLU A 57 -5.98 -8.29 3.63
CA GLU A 57 -5.33 -7.80 2.40
C GLU A 57 -3.87 -8.26 2.30
N ARG A 58 -3.20 -8.41 3.44
CA ARG A 58 -1.87 -9.03 3.52
C ARG A 58 -1.93 -10.48 3.07
N ILE A 59 -2.86 -11.27 3.59
CA ILE A 59 -3.00 -12.69 3.23
C ILE A 59 -3.23 -12.82 1.72
N GLN A 60 -4.16 -12.02 1.17
CA GLN A 60 -4.39 -12.00 -0.29
C GLN A 60 -3.11 -11.67 -1.06
N PHE A 61 -2.33 -10.68 -0.62
CA PHE A 61 -1.08 -10.32 -1.28
C PHE A 61 -0.05 -11.46 -1.21
N GLU A 62 0.09 -12.11 -0.06
CA GLU A 62 1.04 -13.22 0.13
C GLU A 62 0.68 -14.41 -0.75
N ASP A 63 -0.61 -14.75 -0.89
CA ASP A 63 -1.08 -15.79 -1.81
C ASP A 63 -0.70 -15.47 -3.27
N ILE A 64 -0.99 -14.24 -3.72
CA ILE A 64 -0.65 -13.80 -5.08
C ILE A 64 0.86 -13.74 -5.30
N LEU A 65 1.64 -13.37 -4.28
CA LEU A 65 3.09 -13.36 -4.33
C LEU A 65 3.64 -14.78 -4.47
N ASN A 66 3.08 -15.74 -3.73
CA ASN A 66 3.48 -17.14 -3.82
C ASN A 66 3.20 -17.70 -5.22
N ASP A 67 2.01 -17.42 -5.77
CA ASP A 67 1.67 -17.81 -7.15
C ASP A 67 2.62 -17.15 -8.16
N HIS A 68 2.96 -15.87 -7.97
CA HIS A 68 3.93 -15.17 -8.82
C HIS A 68 5.33 -15.81 -8.76
N LEU A 69 5.80 -16.20 -7.58
CA LEU A 69 7.10 -16.84 -7.42
C LEU A 69 7.14 -18.23 -8.07
N LEU A 70 6.00 -18.94 -8.09
CA LEU A 70 5.90 -20.28 -8.67
C LEU A 70 5.70 -20.27 -10.19
N TYR A 71 4.86 -19.37 -10.69
CA TYR A 71 4.40 -19.37 -12.08
C TYR A 71 4.87 -18.17 -12.91
N GLY A 72 5.52 -17.18 -12.30
CA GLY A 72 5.93 -15.94 -12.95
C GLY A 72 4.79 -14.94 -13.11
N GLY A 73 4.82 -14.12 -14.16
CA GLY A 73 3.78 -13.11 -14.44
C GLY A 73 4.03 -11.74 -13.80
N GLU A 74 3.01 -10.88 -13.79
CA GLU A 74 3.03 -9.53 -13.21
C GLU A 74 1.99 -9.43 -12.08
N ILE A 75 2.36 -8.85 -10.94
CA ILE A 75 1.40 -8.54 -9.86
C ILE A 75 0.84 -7.15 -10.11
N ARG A 76 -0.48 -7.05 -10.31
CA ARG A 76 -1.18 -5.79 -10.47
C ARG A 76 -1.91 -5.38 -9.20
N TYR A 77 -1.74 -4.12 -8.85
CA TYR A 77 -2.40 -3.49 -7.72
C TYR A 77 -3.59 -2.64 -8.19
N THR A 78 -4.70 -2.74 -7.47
CA THR A 78 -5.84 -1.84 -7.60
C THR A 78 -6.53 -1.63 -6.27
N ARG A 79 -7.40 -0.62 -6.20
CA ARG A 79 -8.29 -0.38 -5.07
C ARG A 79 -9.73 -0.61 -5.51
N LYS A 80 -10.43 -1.51 -4.82
CA LYS A 80 -11.85 -1.77 -5.08
C LYS A 80 -12.71 -1.27 -3.93
N LYS A 81 -13.86 -0.69 -4.27
CA LYS A 81 -14.88 -0.33 -3.27
C LYS A 81 -15.73 -1.57 -2.99
N GLN A 82 -15.73 -2.04 -1.74
CA GLN A 82 -16.61 -3.12 -1.26
C GLN A 82 -17.54 -2.53 -0.20
N GLY A 83 -18.79 -2.26 -0.60
CA GLY A 83 -19.74 -1.50 0.22
C GLY A 83 -19.21 -0.10 0.55
N ASN A 84 -19.09 0.21 1.85
CA ASN A 84 -18.58 1.50 2.33
C ASN A 84 -17.06 1.51 2.56
N LYS A 85 -16.35 0.41 2.29
CA LYS A 85 -14.90 0.29 2.51
C LYS A 85 -14.17 0.24 1.18
N ILE A 86 -12.97 0.84 1.15
CA ILE A 86 -12.00 0.62 0.09
C ILE A 86 -11.08 -0.51 0.55
N GLN A 87 -10.80 -1.44 -0.35
CA GLN A 87 -9.85 -2.53 -0.15
C GLN A 87 -8.73 -2.48 -1.17
N ASN A 88 -7.53 -2.80 -0.70
CA ASN A 88 -6.40 -3.11 -1.56
C ASN A 88 -6.61 -4.48 -2.21
N CYS A 89 -6.39 -4.59 -3.51
CA CYS A 89 -6.53 -5.85 -4.24
C CYS A 89 -5.31 -6.08 -5.13
N PHE A 90 -4.81 -7.31 -5.10
CA PHE A 90 -3.72 -7.78 -5.93
C PHE A 90 -4.21 -8.87 -6.88
N LEU A 91 -3.69 -8.86 -8.09
CA LEU A 91 -4.04 -9.81 -9.15
C LEU A 91 -2.76 -10.29 -9.83
N LEU A 92 -2.62 -11.59 -10.02
CA LEU A 92 -1.60 -12.15 -10.90
C LEU A 92 -2.12 -12.16 -12.34
N VAL A 93 -1.27 -11.75 -13.27
CA VAL A 93 -1.57 -11.74 -14.70
C VAL A 93 -0.41 -12.32 -15.49
N GLU A 94 -0.74 -13.20 -16.44
CA GLU A 94 0.24 -13.98 -17.21
C GLU A 94 1.02 -13.15 -18.22
N ALA A 95 0.45 -12.03 -18.71
CA ALA A 95 1.03 -11.22 -19.77
C ALA A 95 1.51 -9.84 -19.28
N PRO A 96 2.74 -9.43 -19.62
CA PRO A 96 3.14 -8.04 -19.47
C PRO A 96 2.27 -7.20 -20.40
N ILE A 97 1.41 -6.35 -19.85
CA ILE A 97 0.78 -5.31 -20.67
C ILE A 97 1.85 -4.26 -20.92
N THR A 98 1.96 -3.81 -22.17
CA THR A 98 2.70 -2.60 -22.51
C THR A 98 2.06 -1.42 -21.77
N VAL A 99 2.53 -1.10 -20.57
CA VAL A 99 2.11 0.10 -19.85
C VAL A 99 2.68 1.29 -20.63
N ARG A 100 1.90 1.86 -21.56
CA ARG A 100 2.14 3.22 -22.05
C ARG A 100 1.79 4.17 -20.91
N ALA A 101 2.70 4.31 -19.95
CA ALA A 101 2.68 5.48 -19.09
C ALA A 101 2.80 6.68 -20.03
N LYS A 102 1.71 7.46 -20.18
CA LYS A 102 1.86 8.79 -20.76
C LYS A 102 2.78 9.54 -19.79
N ARG A 103 4.05 9.71 -20.17
CA ARG A 103 4.88 10.78 -19.65
C ARG A 103 4.15 12.07 -20.02
N ILE A 104 3.22 12.51 -19.18
CA ILE A 104 2.85 13.93 -19.15
C ILE A 104 4.11 14.58 -18.60
N ALA A 105 4.85 15.25 -19.48
CA ALA A 105 6.04 15.97 -19.09
C ALA A 105 5.65 17.01 -18.04
N LEU A 106 6.49 17.20 -17.02
CA LEU A 106 6.33 18.24 -15.99
C LEU A 106 6.05 19.64 -16.57
N ALA A 107 6.39 19.89 -17.84
CA ALA A 107 6.11 21.13 -18.56
C ALA A 107 4.63 21.36 -18.89
N GLU A 108 3.76 20.34 -18.81
CA GLU A 108 2.31 20.47 -19.08
C GLU A 108 1.48 20.75 -17.81
N ILE A 109 2.11 20.77 -16.62
CA ILE A 109 1.45 20.96 -15.31
C ILE A 109 1.82 22.31 -14.66
N LEU A 110 2.77 23.07 -15.22
CA LEU A 110 3.19 24.38 -14.72
C LEU A 110 2.58 25.53 -15.52
#